data_AF-A0AAN1FKB6-F1
#
_entry.id   AF-A0AAN1FKB6-F1
#
_cell.length_a   1.000
_cell.length_b   1.000
_cell.length_c   1.000
_cell.angle_alpha   90.00
_cell.angle_beta   90.00
_cell.angle_gamma   90.00
#
_symmetry.space_group_name_H-M   'P 1'
#
loop_
_entity.id
_entity.type
_entity.pdbx_description
1 polymer ?
#
loop_
_entity_poly.entity_id
_entity_poly.type
_entity_poly.pdbx_seq_one_letter_code
_entity_poly.pdbx_strand_id
1 'polypeptide(L)'
;MKKPLILCSLVIGLTGCLHSASEEPRPSVFTLENVDRLVNEDILQPEQLDPDEKDYKYVAGATDLNNDGNDELLVLMQDPYFCGSGGCTAYLFSSSGDVITRMTVTRKPILVSDRTTNGWKDFYVWSNGSLRTMSFDGKAYPTNPSVAPEYSREREKQTAEQTLEVQEIVVQDGYGIAMVEELPIFYPAHSYQFTFRHYGDPENLYLFKINMVTGESELETLPIPKEKDSAQK
;
A
#
# COMPACT_ATOMS: atom_id res chain seq x y z
N MET A 1 2.93 14.10 -88.33
CA MET A 1 2.47 13.02 -87.41
C MET A 1 2.53 13.61 -85.99
N LYS A 2 1.51 14.32 -85.47
CA LYS A 2 0.25 13.90 -84.79
C LYS A 2 0.42 12.85 -83.66
N LYS A 3 0.52 13.34 -82.39
CA LYS A 3 0.06 12.91 -81.00
C LYS A 3 -0.07 11.41 -80.65
N PRO A 4 -0.10 10.92 -79.36
CA PRO A 4 -0.54 11.53 -78.06
C PRO A 4 0.42 11.26 -76.85
N LEU A 5 0.38 11.91 -75.67
CA LEU A 5 -0.56 12.02 -74.52
C LEU A 5 -0.70 10.74 -73.64
N ILE A 6 -0.72 10.95 -72.30
CA ILE A 6 -1.24 10.09 -71.18
C ILE A 6 -0.16 9.21 -70.48
N LEU A 7 -0.03 9.04 -69.15
CA LEU A 7 -0.85 9.31 -67.95
C LEU A 7 0.03 9.55 -66.71
N CYS A 8 -0.45 10.37 -65.78
CA CYS A 8 0.08 10.59 -64.44
C CYS A 8 -0.46 9.50 -63.49
N SER A 9 0.39 8.89 -62.66
CA SER A 9 -0.05 8.06 -61.52
C SER A 9 0.52 8.64 -60.24
N LEU A 10 -0.36 9.37 -59.54
CA LEU A 10 -0.16 9.94 -58.22
C LEU A 10 -0.34 8.81 -57.19
N VAL A 11 0.76 8.31 -56.61
CA VAL A 11 0.69 7.41 -55.46
C VAL A 11 0.59 8.29 -54.21
N ILE A 12 -0.63 8.43 -53.70
CA ILE A 12 -0.90 9.06 -52.40
C ILE A 12 -0.47 8.03 -51.34
N GLY A 13 0.68 8.27 -50.71
CA GLY A 13 1.08 7.55 -49.51
C GLY A 13 0.12 7.88 -48.39
N LEU A 14 -0.64 6.88 -47.94
CA LEU A 14 -1.42 6.93 -46.70
C LEU A 14 -0.43 6.94 -45.54
N THR A 15 -0.16 8.12 -44.99
CA THR A 15 0.51 8.27 -43.70
C THR A 15 -0.46 7.82 -42.61
N GLY A 16 -0.43 6.54 -42.27
CA GLY A 16 -1.07 6.04 -41.06
C GLY A 16 -0.27 6.50 -39.86
N CYS A 17 -0.81 7.43 -39.07
CA CYS A 17 -0.34 7.65 -37.71
C CYS A 17 -0.79 6.45 -36.88
N LEU A 18 0.11 5.48 -36.69
CA LEU A 18 0.01 4.55 -35.56
C LEU A 18 0.15 5.40 -34.30
N HIS A 19 -0.92 5.48 -33.50
CA HIS A 19 -0.85 6.09 -32.18
C HIS A 19 -0.27 5.02 -31.25
N SER A 20 1.01 5.16 -30.94
CA SER A 20 1.79 4.21 -30.15
C SER A 20 1.28 4.14 -28.71
N ALA A 21 1.13 2.92 -28.18
CA ALA A 21 1.19 2.66 -26.75
C ALA A 21 2.44 3.34 -26.17
N SER A 22 2.31 3.97 -25.00
CA SER A 22 3.29 4.84 -24.34
C SER A 22 4.76 4.53 -24.67
N GLU A 23 5.40 5.37 -25.50
CA GLU A 23 6.79 5.22 -25.98
C GLU A 23 7.86 5.60 -24.92
N GLU A 24 7.48 5.95 -23.70
CA GLU A 24 8.46 6.31 -22.69
C GLU A 24 9.23 5.08 -22.18
N PRO A 25 10.58 5.13 -22.17
CA PRO A 25 11.39 4.02 -21.70
C PRO A 25 11.01 3.65 -20.26
N ARG A 26 11.12 2.36 -19.91
CA ARG A 26 10.87 1.90 -18.55
C ARG A 26 11.84 2.60 -17.59
N PRO A 27 11.37 3.25 -16.52
CA PRO A 27 12.26 3.91 -15.58
C PRO A 27 13.16 2.86 -14.92
N SER A 28 14.38 3.25 -14.58
CA SER A 28 15.31 2.38 -13.85
C SER A 28 14.95 2.25 -12.37
N VAL A 29 14.12 3.16 -11.85
CA VAL A 29 13.65 3.18 -10.46
C VAL A 29 12.14 3.49 -10.44
N PHE A 30 11.40 2.69 -9.70
CA PHE A 30 9.98 2.87 -9.42
C PHE A 30 9.79 3.46 -8.03
N THR A 31 8.74 4.27 -7.89
CA THR A 31 8.29 4.90 -6.65
C THR A 31 6.77 4.90 -6.62
N LEU A 32 6.16 5.35 -5.52
CA LEU A 32 4.70 5.48 -5.47
C LEU A 32 4.12 6.42 -6.53
N GLU A 33 4.92 7.35 -7.08
CA GLU A 33 4.47 8.28 -8.12
C GLU A 33 4.23 7.61 -9.48
N ASN A 34 4.88 6.48 -9.74
CA ASN A 34 4.77 5.75 -11.01
C ASN A 34 4.33 4.29 -10.84
N VAL A 35 3.79 3.93 -9.67
CA VAL A 35 3.35 2.56 -9.34
C VAL A 35 2.23 2.06 -10.25
N ASP A 36 1.38 2.95 -10.78
CA ASP A 36 0.34 2.61 -11.77
C ASP A 36 0.92 1.85 -12.98
N ARG A 37 2.15 2.19 -13.38
CA ARG A 37 2.83 1.51 -14.49
C ARG A 37 3.12 0.05 -14.16
N LEU A 38 3.57 -0.26 -12.94
CA LEU A 38 3.76 -1.64 -12.49
C LEU A 38 2.44 -2.40 -12.42
N VAL A 39 1.37 -1.74 -11.97
CA VAL A 39 0.04 -2.36 -11.95
C VAL A 39 -0.41 -2.72 -13.36
N ASN A 40 -0.29 -1.80 -14.30
CA ASN A 40 -0.72 -2.02 -15.66
C ASN A 40 0.14 -3.06 -16.40
N GLU A 41 1.46 -2.88 -16.40
CA GLU A 41 2.40 -3.70 -17.18
C GLU A 41 2.65 -5.08 -16.55
N ASP A 42 2.79 -5.16 -15.21
CA ASP A 42 3.26 -6.37 -14.53
C ASP A 42 2.14 -7.14 -13.80
N ILE A 43 0.95 -6.55 -13.59
CA ILE A 43 -0.19 -7.21 -12.94
C ILE A 43 -1.36 -7.42 -13.91
N LEU A 44 -1.83 -6.37 -14.60
CA LEU A 44 -3.05 -6.45 -15.40
C LEU A 44 -2.83 -7.06 -16.79
N GLN A 45 -1.83 -6.58 -17.54
CA GLN A 45 -1.53 -7.08 -18.89
C GLN A 45 -1.25 -8.58 -18.95
N PRO A 46 -0.46 -9.19 -18.01
CA PRO A 46 -0.25 -10.64 -18.01
C PRO A 46 -1.54 -11.45 -17.81
N GLU A 47 -2.53 -10.86 -17.12
CA GLU A 47 -3.86 -11.42 -16.89
C GLU A 47 -4.85 -11.08 -18.04
N GLN A 48 -4.38 -10.41 -19.11
CA GLN A 48 -5.18 -9.92 -20.24
C GLN A 48 -6.32 -8.99 -19.80
N LEU A 49 -6.06 -8.17 -18.77
CA LEU A 49 -7.00 -7.18 -18.27
C LEU A 49 -6.63 -5.79 -18.78
N ASP A 50 -7.61 -5.09 -19.34
CA ASP A 50 -7.44 -3.74 -19.90
C ASP A 50 -7.84 -2.67 -18.86
N PRO A 51 -6.90 -1.82 -18.39
CA PRO A 51 -7.22 -0.73 -17.47
C PRO A 51 -8.15 0.34 -18.07
N ASP A 52 -8.27 0.44 -19.40
CA ASP A 52 -9.20 1.37 -20.06
C ASP A 52 -10.65 0.86 -20.03
N GLU A 53 -10.85 -0.46 -19.94
CA GLU A 53 -12.17 -1.06 -19.83
C GLU A 53 -12.73 -0.99 -18.40
N LYS A 54 -11.84 -1.03 -17.40
CA LYS A 54 -12.21 -1.05 -15.99
C LYS A 54 -11.09 -0.50 -15.10
N ASP A 55 -11.52 0.28 -14.12
CA ASP A 55 -10.67 0.77 -13.04
C ASP A 55 -10.43 -0.33 -11.99
N TYR A 56 -9.27 -0.99 -12.06
CA TYR A 56 -8.85 -2.04 -11.11
C TYR A 56 -8.26 -1.41 -9.85
N LYS A 57 -9.03 -1.42 -8.77
CA LYS A 57 -8.62 -0.81 -7.51
C LYS A 57 -7.46 -1.56 -6.85
N TYR A 58 -6.53 -0.78 -6.30
CA TYR A 58 -5.42 -1.25 -5.48
C TYR A 58 -5.01 -0.18 -4.46
N VAL A 59 -4.17 -0.57 -3.51
CA VAL A 59 -3.48 0.32 -2.59
C VAL A 59 -2.01 -0.06 -2.55
N ALA A 60 -1.11 0.90 -2.44
CA ALA A 60 0.33 0.67 -2.46
C ALA A 60 1.03 1.31 -1.26
N GLY A 61 2.21 0.81 -0.94
CA GLY A 61 3.16 1.43 -0.02
C GLY A 61 4.59 1.09 -0.42
N ALA A 62 5.53 1.86 0.07
CA ALA A 62 6.94 1.73 -0.25
C ALA A 62 7.80 1.79 1.02
N THR A 63 8.84 0.98 1.08
CA THR A 63 9.87 1.05 2.12
C THR A 63 11.13 0.33 1.66
N ASP A 64 12.29 0.84 2.04
CA ASP A 64 13.57 0.16 1.86
C ASP A 64 13.64 -1.09 2.77
N LEU A 65 13.39 -2.26 2.19
CA LEU A 65 13.42 -3.54 2.90
C LEU A 65 14.84 -4.09 2.97
N ASN A 66 15.70 -3.80 1.99
CA ASN A 66 17.05 -4.38 1.91
C ASN A 66 18.19 -3.44 2.39
N ASN A 67 17.84 -2.23 2.80
CA ASN A 67 18.72 -1.12 3.20
C ASN A 67 19.73 -0.69 2.10
N ASP A 68 19.34 -0.74 0.82
CA ASP A 68 20.17 -0.27 -0.31
C ASP A 68 19.96 1.21 -0.65
N GLY A 69 19.02 1.88 0.01
CA GLY A 69 18.66 3.28 -0.20
C GLY A 69 17.57 3.51 -1.23
N ASN A 70 17.03 2.46 -1.85
CA ASN A 70 15.85 2.52 -2.71
C ASN A 70 14.70 1.73 -2.09
N ASP A 71 13.49 2.25 -2.18
CA ASP A 71 12.33 1.57 -1.63
C ASP A 71 11.87 0.41 -2.52
N GLU A 72 11.49 -0.70 -1.89
CA GLU A 72 10.62 -1.69 -2.49
C GLU A 72 9.16 -1.25 -2.44
N LEU A 73 8.38 -1.67 -3.44
CA LEU A 73 6.97 -1.31 -3.56
C LEU A 73 6.08 -2.52 -3.33
N LEU A 74 5.11 -2.40 -2.43
CA LEU A 74 4.06 -3.39 -2.24
C LEU A 74 2.75 -2.86 -2.80
N VAL A 75 2.16 -3.58 -3.74
CA VAL A 75 0.81 -3.34 -4.28
C VAL A 75 -0.12 -4.42 -3.73
N LEU A 76 -1.18 -4.01 -3.04
CA LEU A 76 -2.28 -4.87 -2.62
C LEU A 76 -3.50 -4.57 -3.49
N MET A 77 -3.89 -5.55 -4.31
CA MET A 77 -5.09 -5.42 -5.14
C MET A 77 -6.35 -5.38 -4.26
N GLN A 78 -7.36 -4.64 -4.71
CA GLN A 78 -8.67 -4.48 -4.05
C GLN A 78 -9.83 -4.97 -4.92
N ASP A 79 -9.58 -5.23 -6.21
CA ASP A 79 -10.60 -5.70 -7.14
C ASP A 79 -11.02 -7.16 -6.89
N PRO A 80 -12.32 -7.51 -6.99
CA PRO A 80 -12.81 -8.88 -6.82
C PRO A 80 -12.12 -9.93 -7.70
N TYR A 81 -11.55 -9.56 -8.85
CA TYR A 81 -10.76 -10.50 -9.67
C TYR A 81 -9.54 -11.04 -8.91
N PHE A 82 -8.90 -10.20 -8.09
CA PHE A 82 -7.69 -10.54 -7.33
C PHE A 82 -7.98 -10.92 -5.87
N CYS A 83 -9.26 -10.91 -5.45
CA CYS A 83 -9.67 -11.07 -4.07
C CYS A 83 -10.61 -12.26 -3.89
N GLY A 84 -10.35 -13.04 -2.85
CA GLY A 84 -11.22 -14.11 -2.37
C GLY A 84 -11.56 -13.96 -0.88
N SER A 85 -12.23 -14.96 -0.33
CA SER A 85 -12.58 -14.99 1.10
C SER A 85 -11.36 -14.99 2.03
N GLY A 86 -10.20 -15.46 1.56
CA GLY A 86 -8.95 -15.48 2.31
C GLY A 86 -8.18 -14.14 2.33
N GLY A 87 -8.54 -13.19 1.46
CA GLY A 87 -7.77 -11.98 1.23
C GLY A 87 -7.55 -11.72 -0.26
N CYS A 88 -6.71 -10.74 -0.55
CA CYS A 88 -6.39 -10.32 -1.91
C CYS A 88 -4.96 -10.67 -2.28
N THR A 89 -4.71 -10.71 -3.58
CA THR A 89 -3.36 -10.85 -4.12
C THR A 89 -2.57 -9.58 -3.87
N ALA A 90 -1.33 -9.71 -3.40
CA ALA A 90 -0.38 -8.62 -3.28
C ALA A 90 0.90 -8.95 -4.04
N TYR A 91 1.56 -7.93 -4.57
CA TYR A 91 2.82 -8.02 -5.28
C TYR A 91 3.85 -7.14 -4.57
N LEU A 92 5.02 -7.70 -4.31
CA LEU A 92 6.19 -6.97 -3.85
C LEU A 92 7.16 -6.85 -5.02
N PHE A 93 7.52 -5.62 -5.35
CA PHE A 93 8.45 -5.26 -6.40
C PHE A 93 9.72 -4.68 -5.80
N SER A 94 10.84 -4.97 -6.46
CA SER A 94 12.10 -4.24 -6.28
C SER A 94 11.95 -2.81 -6.78
N SER A 95 12.90 -1.95 -6.39
CA SER A 95 13.01 -0.60 -6.93
C SER A 95 13.19 -0.57 -8.46
N SER A 96 13.76 -1.61 -9.10
CA SER A 96 13.86 -1.71 -10.56
C SER A 96 12.57 -2.18 -11.26
N GLY A 97 11.52 -2.51 -10.50
CA GLY A 97 10.25 -3.00 -11.03
C GLY A 97 10.18 -4.52 -11.23
N ASP A 98 11.21 -5.27 -10.84
CA ASP A 98 11.17 -6.73 -10.87
C ASP A 98 10.31 -7.27 -9.72
N VAL A 99 9.45 -8.25 -10.02
CA VAL A 99 8.62 -8.93 -9.00
C VAL A 99 9.52 -9.77 -8.09
N ILE A 100 9.60 -9.38 -6.81
CA ILE A 100 10.28 -10.16 -5.76
C ILE A 100 9.35 -11.29 -5.29
N THR A 101 8.08 -10.98 -5.01
CA THR A 101 7.13 -11.98 -4.49
C THR A 101 5.68 -11.62 -4.83
N ARG A 102 4.93 -12.61 -5.31
CA ARG A 102 3.46 -12.57 -5.41
C ARG A 102 2.86 -13.36 -4.25
N MET A 103 2.03 -12.69 -3.44
CA MET A 103 1.32 -13.25 -2.29
C MET A 103 -0.16 -13.43 -2.62
N THR A 104 -0.75 -14.58 -2.30
CA THR A 104 -2.13 -14.91 -2.73
C THR A 104 -3.24 -14.51 -1.77
N VAL A 105 -2.95 -14.34 -0.48
CA VAL A 105 -3.95 -14.13 0.57
C VAL A 105 -3.45 -13.12 1.61
N THR A 106 -3.57 -11.85 1.25
CA THR A 106 -3.06 -10.72 2.04
C THR A 106 -4.19 -9.74 2.36
N ARG A 107 -4.18 -9.17 3.55
CA ARG A 107 -5.04 -8.05 3.95
C ARG A 107 -4.22 -7.02 4.74
N LYS A 108 -4.75 -5.80 4.83
CA LYS A 108 -4.30 -4.81 5.80
C LYS A 108 -4.63 -5.27 7.24
N PRO A 109 -3.86 -4.83 8.25
CA PRO A 109 -2.67 -3.99 8.12
C PRO A 109 -1.47 -4.74 7.52
N ILE A 110 -0.59 -4.00 6.84
CA ILE A 110 0.72 -4.47 6.38
C ILE A 110 1.76 -3.61 7.07
N LEU A 111 2.56 -4.20 7.94
CA LEU A 111 3.44 -3.49 8.87
C LEU A 111 4.89 -3.89 8.64
N VAL A 112 5.83 -2.95 8.67
CA VAL A 112 7.27 -3.26 8.57
C VAL A 112 7.83 -3.60 9.95
N SER A 113 8.65 -4.64 10.01
CA SER A 113 9.34 -5.06 11.24
C SER A 113 10.70 -4.41 11.36
N ASP A 114 11.17 -4.24 12.59
CA ASP A 114 12.57 -3.88 12.87
C ASP A 114 13.51 -5.10 12.76
N ARG A 115 12.95 -6.31 12.58
CA ARG A 115 13.73 -7.54 12.39
C ARG A 115 14.15 -7.67 10.93
N THR A 116 15.40 -8.10 10.73
CA THR A 116 15.96 -8.44 9.41
C THR A 116 16.28 -9.93 9.35
N THR A 117 15.90 -10.58 8.25
CA THR A 117 16.28 -11.95 7.89
C THR A 117 16.98 -11.95 6.54
N ASN A 118 18.17 -12.56 6.44
CA ASN A 118 18.94 -12.64 5.20
C ASN A 118 19.20 -11.28 4.52
N GLY A 119 19.40 -10.22 5.31
CA GLY A 119 19.68 -8.87 4.82
C GLY A 119 18.44 -8.06 4.45
N TRP A 120 17.24 -8.62 4.57
CA TRP A 120 15.97 -7.96 4.26
C TRP A 120 15.08 -7.84 5.50
N LYS A 121 14.41 -6.71 5.68
CA LYS A 121 13.43 -6.50 6.75
C LYS A 121 12.28 -7.48 6.60
N ASP A 122 11.89 -8.07 7.70
CA ASP A 122 10.65 -8.80 7.78
C ASP A 122 9.48 -7.81 7.74
N PHE A 123 8.31 -8.29 7.34
CA PHE A 123 7.07 -7.52 7.48
C PHE A 123 5.93 -8.44 7.92
N TYR A 124 4.86 -7.83 8.41
CA TYR A 124 3.68 -8.54 8.87
C TYR A 124 2.51 -8.21 7.97
N VAL A 125 1.74 -9.23 7.60
CA VAL A 125 0.49 -9.06 6.86
C VAL A 125 -0.65 -9.75 7.59
N TRP A 126 -1.87 -9.22 7.46
CA TRP A 126 -3.02 -9.93 7.99
C TRP A 126 -3.46 -11.05 7.05
N SER A 127 -3.52 -12.29 7.57
CA SER A 127 -4.04 -13.43 6.82
C SER A 127 -4.46 -14.56 7.75
N ASN A 128 -5.56 -15.24 7.42
CA ASN A 128 -6.09 -16.36 8.19
C ASN A 128 -6.27 -16.03 9.69
N GLY A 129 -6.89 -14.89 9.98
CA GLY A 129 -7.30 -14.48 11.33
C GLY A 129 -6.20 -13.88 12.23
N SER A 130 -4.98 -13.72 11.73
CA SER A 130 -3.86 -13.18 12.51
C SER A 130 -2.86 -12.42 11.63
N LEU A 131 -1.95 -11.68 12.26
CA LEU A 131 -0.76 -11.19 11.58
C LEU A 131 0.19 -12.36 11.31
N ARG A 132 0.78 -12.37 10.12
CA ARG A 132 1.65 -13.42 9.61
C ARG A 132 3.01 -12.83 9.28
N THR A 133 4.06 -13.49 9.72
CA THR A 133 5.44 -13.05 9.54
C THR A 133 5.96 -13.41 8.16
N MET A 134 6.35 -12.39 7.41
CA MET A 134 6.96 -12.51 6.09
C MET A 134 8.46 -12.29 6.25
N SER A 135 9.22 -13.37 6.34
CA SER A 135 10.69 -13.32 6.42
C SER A 135 11.30 -13.73 5.09
N PHE A 136 12.32 -13.01 4.64
CA PHE A 136 13.01 -13.28 3.38
C PHE A 136 13.87 -14.54 3.48
N ASP A 137 13.73 -15.47 2.54
CA ASP A 137 14.46 -16.76 2.54
C ASP A 137 15.84 -16.70 1.87
N GLY A 138 16.24 -15.51 1.40
CA GLY A 138 17.44 -15.29 0.59
C GLY A 138 17.14 -15.14 -0.91
N LYS A 139 15.91 -15.40 -1.33
CA LYS A 139 15.43 -15.21 -2.70
C LYS A 139 14.08 -14.49 -2.77
N ALA A 140 13.14 -14.82 -1.88
CA ALA A 140 11.78 -14.29 -1.89
C ALA A 140 11.17 -14.29 -0.48
N TYR A 141 10.00 -13.65 -0.34
CA TYR A 141 9.12 -13.79 0.82
C TYR A 141 8.12 -14.94 0.60
N PRO A 142 7.46 -15.44 1.66
CA PRO A 142 6.43 -16.47 1.52
C PRO A 142 5.32 -16.08 0.53
N THR A 143 4.97 -16.97 -0.40
CA THR A 143 3.92 -16.72 -1.42
C THR A 143 2.49 -16.94 -0.90
N ASN A 144 2.34 -17.65 0.23
CA ASN A 144 1.06 -17.87 0.88
C ASN A 144 1.16 -17.47 2.37
N PRO A 145 0.77 -16.23 2.72
CA PRO A 145 0.81 -15.76 4.10
C PRO A 145 -0.02 -16.59 5.09
N SER A 146 -1.09 -17.26 4.66
CA SER A 146 -2.00 -17.98 5.57
C SER A 146 -1.36 -19.12 6.36
N VAL A 147 -0.22 -19.64 5.88
CA VAL A 147 0.56 -20.71 6.51
C VAL A 147 1.88 -20.21 7.12
N ALA A 148 2.16 -18.92 7.02
CA ALA A 148 3.34 -18.33 7.63
C ALA A 148 3.17 -18.21 9.16
N PRO A 149 4.28 -18.08 9.93
CA PRO A 149 4.23 -18.00 11.39
C PRO A 149 3.38 -16.82 11.88
N GLU A 150 2.59 -17.04 12.92
CA GLU A 150 1.78 -15.98 13.52
C GLU A 150 2.63 -14.98 14.30
N TYR A 151 2.24 -13.72 14.23
CA TYR A 151 2.76 -12.62 15.03
C TYR A 151 1.62 -12.02 15.85
N SER A 152 1.86 -11.78 17.14
CA SER A 152 0.88 -11.15 18.02
C SER A 152 1.48 -9.89 18.64
N ARG A 153 0.74 -8.78 18.51
CA ARG A 153 1.08 -7.48 19.09
C ARG A 153 0.08 -7.03 20.15
N GLU A 154 -0.75 -7.93 20.67
CA GLU A 154 -1.85 -7.62 21.59
C GLU A 154 -1.37 -7.05 22.93
N ARG A 155 -0.32 -7.65 23.51
CA ARG A 155 0.25 -7.15 24.78
C ARG A 155 0.89 -5.77 24.63
N GLU A 156 1.61 -5.57 23.53
CA GLU A 156 2.24 -4.29 23.22
C GLU A 156 1.16 -3.22 22.94
N LYS A 157 0.09 -3.58 22.22
CA LYS A 157 -1.09 -2.75 21.99
C LYS A 157 -1.72 -2.28 23.30
N GLN A 158 -1.96 -3.19 24.24
CA GLN A 158 -2.52 -2.85 25.56
C GLN A 158 -1.60 -1.90 26.34
N THR A 159 -0.28 -2.11 26.25
CA THR A 159 0.69 -1.24 26.91
C THR A 159 0.72 0.16 26.29
N ALA A 160 0.62 0.25 24.95
CA ALA A 160 0.54 1.51 24.24
C ALA A 160 -0.72 2.31 24.62
N GLU A 161 -1.86 1.64 24.75
CA GLU A 161 -3.12 2.26 25.19
C GLU A 161 -3.03 2.73 26.65
N GLN A 162 -2.50 1.91 27.56
CA GLN A 162 -2.26 2.33 28.96
C GLN A 162 -1.31 3.53 29.05
N THR A 163 -0.33 3.62 28.15
CA THR A 163 0.60 4.76 28.09
C THR A 163 -0.11 6.05 27.70
N LEU A 164 -1.15 5.98 26.85
CA LEU A 164 -2.03 7.10 26.57
C LEU A 164 -2.93 7.44 27.77
N GLU A 165 -3.53 6.43 28.40
CA GLU A 165 -4.49 6.64 29.50
C GLU A 165 -3.90 7.40 30.69
N VAL A 166 -2.59 7.29 30.92
CA VAL A 166 -1.89 8.00 31.99
C VAL A 166 -1.37 9.39 31.60
N GLN A 167 -1.56 9.82 30.35
CA GLN A 167 -1.20 11.17 29.93
C GLN A 167 -2.07 12.19 30.66
N GLU A 168 -1.48 13.29 31.15
CA GLU A 168 -2.19 14.30 31.94
C GLU A 168 -3.46 14.80 31.25
N ILE A 169 -3.38 15.09 29.95
CA ILE A 169 -4.52 15.55 29.16
C ILE A 169 -5.67 14.52 29.11
N VAL A 170 -5.36 13.23 29.10
CA VAL A 170 -6.37 12.17 29.11
C VAL A 170 -6.96 12.01 30.50
N VAL A 171 -6.12 12.02 31.54
CA VAL A 171 -6.53 11.89 32.94
C VAL A 171 -7.44 13.03 33.39
N GLN A 172 -7.21 14.25 32.88
CA GLN A 172 -8.01 15.42 33.24
C GLN A 172 -9.46 15.28 32.77
N ASP A 173 -9.69 15.18 31.47
CA ASP A 173 -11.05 15.17 30.87
C ASP A 173 -11.08 14.49 29.49
N GLY A 174 -10.18 13.53 29.24
CA GLY A 174 -10.11 12.76 27.99
C GLY A 174 -11.14 11.63 27.94
N TYR A 175 -11.76 11.43 26.77
CA TYR A 175 -12.74 10.37 26.54
C TYR A 175 -12.77 9.88 25.09
N GLY A 176 -13.43 8.75 24.86
CA GLY A 176 -13.61 8.21 23.51
C GLY A 176 -12.31 7.79 22.83
N ILE A 177 -11.38 7.20 23.60
CA ILE A 177 -10.15 6.63 23.06
C ILE A 177 -10.51 5.56 22.03
N ALA A 178 -9.92 5.66 20.84
CA ALA A 178 -10.07 4.71 19.76
C ALA A 178 -8.73 4.53 19.04
N MET A 179 -8.41 3.29 18.67
CA MET A 179 -7.22 3.00 17.86
C MET A 179 -7.46 3.37 16.39
N VAL A 180 -6.43 3.92 15.74
CA VAL A 180 -6.44 4.12 14.28
C VAL A 180 -6.07 2.81 13.60
N GLU A 181 -7.03 2.21 12.88
CA GLU A 181 -6.85 0.92 12.18
C GLU A 181 -6.45 1.09 10.71
N GLU A 182 -6.79 2.21 10.09
CA GLU A 182 -6.46 2.53 8.69
C GLU A 182 -5.03 3.05 8.57
N LEU A 183 -4.07 2.13 8.56
CA LEU A 183 -2.65 2.44 8.44
C LEU A 183 -2.17 2.39 6.99
N PRO A 184 -1.16 3.21 6.61
CA PRO A 184 -0.47 3.04 5.35
C PRO A 184 0.24 1.67 5.31
N ILE A 185 0.46 1.16 4.10
CA ILE A 185 1.26 -0.06 3.93
C ILE A 185 2.70 0.24 4.39
N PHE A 186 3.29 -0.71 5.11
CA PHE A 186 4.59 -0.60 5.77
C PHE A 186 4.65 0.41 6.92
N TYR A 187 3.52 0.68 7.58
CA TYR A 187 3.57 1.39 8.86
C TYR A 187 4.42 0.60 9.89
N PRO A 188 5.26 1.24 10.73
CA PRO A 188 6.12 0.52 11.67
C PRO A 188 5.32 -0.35 12.65
N ALA A 189 5.72 -1.61 12.81
CA ALA A 189 4.95 -2.61 13.56
C ALA A 189 4.82 -2.30 15.06
N HIS A 190 5.80 -1.59 15.63
CA HIS A 190 5.84 -1.19 17.03
C HIS A 190 5.33 0.23 17.28
N SER A 191 4.76 0.86 16.25
CA SER A 191 4.12 2.17 16.37
C SER A 191 2.60 2.03 16.44
N TYR A 192 1.99 2.87 17.28
CA TYR A 192 0.56 2.90 17.52
C TYR A 192 0.03 4.31 17.43
N GLN A 193 -1.23 4.43 17.02
CA GLN A 193 -1.95 5.69 16.96
C GLN A 193 -3.32 5.54 17.60
N PHE A 194 -3.69 6.53 18.40
CA PHE A 194 -4.96 6.58 19.10
C PHE A 194 -5.56 7.96 18.93
N THR A 195 -6.87 8.01 18.74
CA THR A 195 -7.63 9.25 18.79
C THR A 195 -8.45 9.33 20.05
N PHE A 196 -8.60 10.53 20.62
CA PHE A 196 -9.50 10.78 21.74
C PHE A 196 -10.06 12.21 21.69
N ARG A 197 -11.12 12.47 22.45
CA ARG A 197 -11.71 13.80 22.62
C ARG A 197 -11.45 14.33 24.02
N HIS A 198 -11.56 15.64 24.19
CA HIS A 198 -11.34 16.30 25.48
C HIS A 198 -12.49 17.26 25.78
N TYR A 199 -13.11 17.18 26.96
CA TYR A 199 -14.28 18.02 27.28
C TYR A 199 -13.95 19.52 27.33
N GLY A 200 -12.75 19.87 27.78
CA GLY A 200 -12.27 21.27 27.81
C GLY A 200 -11.88 21.83 26.44
N ASP A 201 -11.87 20.99 25.39
CA ASP A 201 -11.55 21.39 24.02
C ASP A 201 -12.44 20.63 23.01
N PRO A 202 -13.74 20.96 22.97
CA PRO A 202 -14.73 20.18 22.23
C PRO A 202 -14.65 20.34 20.71
N GLU A 203 -13.83 21.25 20.19
CA GLU A 203 -13.69 21.53 18.75
C GLU A 203 -12.59 20.69 18.08
N ASN A 204 -11.77 19.99 18.88
CA ASN A 204 -10.64 19.21 18.38
C ASN A 204 -10.77 17.72 18.69
N LEU A 205 -10.23 16.92 17.78
CA LEU A 205 -9.90 15.52 18.01
C LEU A 205 -8.40 15.43 18.28
N TYR A 206 -7.97 14.71 19.31
CA TYR A 206 -6.56 14.51 19.58
C TYR A 206 -6.07 13.25 18.88
N LEU A 207 -4.87 13.30 18.30
CA LEU A 207 -4.15 12.14 17.77
C LEU A 207 -2.87 11.96 18.59
N PHE A 208 -2.82 10.85 19.34
CA PHE A 208 -1.64 10.42 20.06
C PHE A 208 -0.92 9.33 19.27
N LYS A 209 0.38 9.53 19.04
CA LYS A 209 1.27 8.56 18.38
C LYS A 209 2.31 8.10 19.39
N ILE A 210 2.64 6.82 19.38
CA ILE A 210 3.70 6.27 20.24
C ILE A 210 4.49 5.20 19.50
N ASN A 211 5.82 5.26 19.63
CA ASN A 211 6.74 4.22 19.23
C ASN A 211 7.13 3.40 20.47
N MET A 212 6.78 2.13 20.52
CA MET A 212 7.00 1.27 21.69
C MET A 212 8.45 0.81 21.84
N VAL A 213 9.29 0.99 20.80
CA VAL A 213 10.72 0.68 20.85
C VAL A 213 11.51 1.84 21.43
N THR A 214 11.28 3.07 20.96
CA THR A 214 12.00 4.27 21.43
C THR A 214 11.38 4.90 22.66
N GLY A 215 10.08 4.65 22.90
CA GLY A 215 9.29 5.33 23.93
C GLY A 215 8.90 6.76 23.55
N GLU A 216 9.23 7.21 22.33
CA GLU A 216 8.87 8.53 21.84
C GLU A 216 7.36 8.60 21.55
N SER A 217 6.74 9.67 22.00
CA SER A 217 5.32 9.94 21.79
C SER A 217 5.08 11.35 21.28
N GLU A 218 4.08 11.50 20.42
CA GLU A 218 3.64 12.77 19.86
C GLU A 218 2.15 12.96 20.10
N LEU A 219 1.73 14.20 20.33
CA LEU A 219 0.34 14.57 20.48
C LEU A 219 0.01 15.71 19.52
N GLU A 220 -0.98 15.48 18.66
CA GLU A 220 -1.44 16.42 17.65
C GLU A 220 -2.93 16.69 17.81
N THR A 221 -3.39 17.86 17.39
CA THR A 221 -4.82 18.18 17.27
C THR A 221 -5.24 18.09 15.82
N LEU A 222 -6.33 17.37 15.57
CA LEU A 222 -7.00 17.20 14.29
C LEU A 222 -8.36 17.90 14.32
N PRO A 223 -8.85 18.42 13.18
CA PRO A 223 -10.23 18.86 13.08
C PRO A 223 -11.18 17.68 13.29
N ILE A 224 -12.30 17.91 13.99
CA ILE A 224 -13.33 16.88 14.14
C ILE A 224 -13.89 16.55 12.75
N PRO A 225 -13.92 15.26 12.35
CA PRO A 225 -14.57 14.86 11.11
C PRO A 225 -16.02 15.32 11.13
N LYS A 226 -16.44 16.09 10.12
CA LYS A 226 -17.87 16.38 9.94
C LYS A 226 -18.57 15.04 9.77
N GLU A 227 -19.60 14.77 10.57
CA GLU A 227 -20.46 13.62 10.32
C GLU A 227 -20.89 13.69 8.86
N LYS A 228 -20.56 12.67 8.07
CA LYS A 228 -21.19 12.51 6.77
C LYS A 228 -22.66 12.37 7.07
N ASP A 229 -23.46 13.36 6.68
CA ASP A 229 -24.92 13.30 6.75
C ASP A 229 -25.32 11.88 6.33
N SER A 230 -25.91 11.14 7.27
CA SER A 230 -26.59 9.88 6.99
C SER A 230 -27.83 10.19 6.16
N ALA A 231 -27.60 10.65 4.94
CA ALA A 231 -28.61 10.79 3.90
C ALA A 231 -28.78 9.42 3.26
N GLN A 232 -29.84 8.74 3.72
CA GLN A 232 -30.65 7.77 2.97
C GLN A 232 -29.91 6.78 2.05
N LYS A 233 -29.88 5.52 2.48
CA LYS A 233 -30.28 4.42 1.59
C LYS A 233 -31.01 3.34 2.37
#